data_AF-A0A5N6MZI6-F1
#
_entry.id   AF-A0A5N6MZI6-F1
#
_cell.length_a   1.000
_cell.length_b   1.000
_cell.length_c   1.000
_cell.angle_alpha   90.00
_cell.angle_beta   90.00
_cell.angle_gamma   90.00
#
_symmetry.space_group_name_H-M   'P 1'
#
loop_
_entity.id
_entity.type
_entity.pdbx_description
1 polymer ?
#
loop_
_entity_poly.entity_id
_entity_poly.type
_entity_poly.pdbx_seq_one_letter_code
_entity_poly.pdbx_strand_id
1 'polypeptide(L)'
;MEDTQNQSLQAQQCHKFSISEIQIATHEFDEELVVGRGGFGKVYKGVKGTFGYMDSNYFYTNKLTRKSDVYAFRVVLLEVLCGRPVVDTSLDEEQWGLASWAQDCIREGKLSQIIDISLRGQLKKDCLKEFAGVAVS
;
A
#
# COMPACT_ATOMS: atom_id res chain seq x y z
N MET A 1 -22.19 8.11 51.35
CA MET A 1 -21.30 6.95 51.23
C MET A 1 -21.12 6.73 49.75
N GLU A 2 -19.87 6.82 49.32
CA GLU A 2 -19.44 7.13 47.95
C GLU A 2 -19.81 6.05 46.93
N ASP A 3 -20.33 6.51 45.79
CA ASP A 3 -20.44 5.73 44.55
C ASP A 3 -19.05 5.63 43.91
N THR A 4 -18.38 4.50 44.10
CA THR A 4 -17.14 4.18 43.40
C THR A 4 -17.46 3.82 41.95
N GLN A 5 -17.59 4.82 41.08
CA GLN A 5 -17.52 4.63 39.63
C GLN A 5 -16.12 4.14 39.27
N ASN A 6 -15.97 2.82 39.19
CA ASN A 6 -14.88 2.16 38.48
C ASN A 6 -15.08 2.44 36.98
N GLN A 7 -14.67 3.64 36.54
CA GLN A 7 -14.36 3.88 35.14
C GLN A 7 -13.12 3.04 34.83
N SER A 8 -13.37 1.79 34.43
CA SER A 8 -12.37 1.00 33.74
C SER A 8 -11.87 1.86 32.58
N LEU A 9 -10.59 2.25 32.66
CA LEU A 9 -9.85 2.79 31.54
C LEU A 9 -9.97 1.71 30.46
N GLN A 10 -10.91 1.89 29.53
CA GLN A 10 -10.95 1.18 28.27
C GLN A 10 -9.60 1.51 27.64
N ALA A 11 -8.61 0.65 27.85
CA ALA A 11 -7.33 0.74 27.20
C ALA A 11 -7.69 0.84 25.72
N GLN A 12 -7.49 2.03 25.18
CA GLN A 12 -7.77 2.38 23.80
C GLN A 12 -7.31 1.21 22.94
N GLN A 13 -8.23 0.58 22.20
CA GLN A 13 -7.97 -0.66 21.46
C GLN A 13 -6.67 -0.50 20.66
N CYS A 14 -5.57 -1.00 21.23
CA CYS A 14 -4.31 -1.03 20.54
C CYS A 14 -4.43 -2.10 19.47
N HIS A 15 -3.87 -1.82 18.29
CA HIS A 15 -3.84 -2.82 17.24
C HIS A 15 -2.99 -4.00 17.73
N LYS A 16 -3.60 -5.18 17.84
CA LYS A 16 -2.92 -6.40 18.29
C LYS A 16 -2.35 -7.12 17.08
N PHE A 17 -1.03 -7.28 17.06
CA PHE A 17 -0.34 -8.08 16.05
C PHE A 17 -0.21 -9.53 16.50
N SER A 18 -0.44 -10.48 15.59
CA SER A 18 -0.13 -11.89 15.86
C SER A 18 1.38 -12.12 15.78
N ILE A 19 1.88 -13.18 16.43
CA ILE A 19 3.31 -13.53 16.33
C ILE A 19 3.71 -13.84 14.88
N SER A 20 2.83 -14.48 14.11
CA SER A 20 3.06 -14.77 12.69
C SER A 20 3.19 -13.50 11.87
N GLU A 21 2.39 -12.49 12.15
CA GLU A 21 2.51 -11.20 11.48
C GLU A 21 3.84 -10.51 11.81
N ILE A 22 4.25 -10.55 13.08
CA ILE A 22 5.54 -10.02 13.52
C ILE A 22 6.70 -10.77 12.84
N GLN A 23 6.61 -12.10 12.75
CA GLN A 23 7.60 -12.93 12.05
C GLN A 23 7.72 -12.56 10.57
N ILE A 24 6.58 -12.40 9.88
CA ILE A 24 6.56 -11.99 8.48
C ILE A 24 7.19 -10.60 8.32
N ALA A 25 6.77 -9.63 9.13
CA ALA A 25 7.26 -8.26 9.03
C ALA A 25 8.76 -8.14 9.31
N THR A 26 9.32 -9.03 10.14
CA THR A 26 10.73 -9.01 10.56
C THR A 26 11.59 -10.02 9.82
N HIS A 27 11.07 -10.67 8.77
CA HIS A 27 11.77 -11.72 8.03
C HIS A 27 12.34 -12.80 8.96
N GLU A 28 11.47 -13.37 9.80
CA GLU A 28 11.83 -14.37 10.82
C GLU A 28 12.86 -13.87 11.85
N PHE A 29 12.75 -12.59 12.25
CA PHE A 29 13.67 -11.93 13.17
C PHE A 29 15.11 -11.86 12.65
N ASP A 30 15.26 -11.43 11.39
CA ASP A 30 16.56 -11.25 10.72
C ASP A 30 17.48 -10.29 11.52
N GLU A 31 18.72 -10.73 11.74
CA GLU A 31 19.73 -9.95 12.46
C GLU A 31 20.14 -8.67 11.72
N GLU A 32 20.02 -8.63 10.39
CA GLU A 32 20.27 -7.41 9.61
C GLU A 32 19.23 -6.32 9.87
N LEU A 33 18.06 -6.69 10.38
CA LEU A 33 16.98 -5.78 10.72
C LEU A 33 17.03 -5.28 12.17
N VAL A 34 18.05 -5.63 12.95
CA VAL A 34 18.21 -5.14 14.32
C VAL A 34 18.52 -3.65 14.32
N VAL A 35 17.63 -2.86 14.93
CA VAL A 35 17.80 -1.41 15.10
C VAL A 35 18.43 -1.04 16.44
N GLY A 36 18.40 -1.96 17.41
CA GLY A 36 18.98 -1.74 18.73
C GLY A 36 18.95 -2.98 19.62
N ARG A 37 19.79 -2.97 20.65
CA ARG A 37 19.88 -4.02 21.68
C ARG A 37 19.86 -3.38 23.06
N GLY A 38 19.05 -3.90 23.97
CA GLY A 38 18.94 -3.42 25.35
C GLY A 38 18.75 -4.55 26.35
N GLY A 39 18.58 -4.21 27.63
CA GLY A 39 18.39 -5.20 28.71
C GLY A 39 17.13 -6.07 28.57
N PHE A 40 16.20 -5.68 27.69
CA PHE A 40 14.95 -6.39 27.41
C PHE A 40 14.94 -7.14 26.07
N GLY A 41 16.07 -7.19 25.36
CA GLY A 41 16.21 -7.93 24.10
C GLY A 41 16.58 -7.06 22.90
N LYS A 42 16.35 -7.63 21.71
CA LYS A 42 16.63 -6.99 20.41
C LYS A 42 15.38 -6.28 19.90
N VAL A 43 15.57 -5.11 19.31
CA VAL A 43 14.52 -4.37 18.60
C VAL A 43 14.77 -4.55 17.11
N TYR A 44 13.74 -4.98 16.38
CA TYR A 44 13.79 -5.26 14.95
C TYR A 44 13.00 -4.22 14.16
N LYS A 45 13.48 -3.90 12.97
CA LYS A 45 12.72 -3.18 11.95
C LYS A 45 11.74 -4.15 11.29
N GLY A 46 10.48 -3.73 11.20
CA GLY A 46 9.45 -4.46 10.45
C GLY A 46 9.13 -3.79 9.11
N VAL A 47 8.91 -4.59 8.07
CA VAL A 47 8.26 -4.17 6.82
C VAL A 47 6.79 -4.56 6.85
N LYS A 48 5.89 -3.60 6.63
CA LYS A 48 4.46 -3.84 6.58
C LYS A 48 3.78 -2.88 5.62
N GLY A 49 2.69 -3.34 5.01
CA GLY A 49 1.85 -2.53 4.13
C GLY A 49 0.72 -3.35 3.52
N THR A 50 -0.15 -2.69 2.76
CA THR A 50 -1.24 -3.34 2.04
C THR A 50 -0.74 -3.82 0.68
N PHE A 51 -0.94 -5.10 0.37
CA PHE A 51 -0.57 -5.68 -0.91
C PHE A 51 -1.19 -4.89 -2.08
N GLY A 52 -0.42 -4.67 -3.15
CA GLY A 52 -0.81 -3.84 -4.29
C GLY A 52 -0.54 -2.33 -4.14
N TYR A 53 -0.48 -1.81 -2.91
CA TYR A 53 -0.10 -0.41 -2.61
C TYR A 53 1.35 -0.27 -2.14
N MET A 54 1.99 -1.39 -1.84
CA MET A 54 3.34 -1.43 -1.29
C MET A 54 4.38 -1.09 -2.36
N ASP A 55 5.21 -0.09 -2.09
CA ASP A 55 6.37 0.25 -2.90
C ASP A 55 7.37 -0.91 -2.94
N SER A 56 7.67 -1.40 -4.14
CA SER A 56 8.63 -2.49 -4.35
C SER A 56 10.01 -2.13 -3.80
N ASN A 57 10.46 -0.87 -3.90
CA ASN A 57 11.75 -0.46 -3.33
C ASN A 57 11.72 -0.53 -1.80
N TYR A 58 10.65 -0.08 -1.15
CA TYR A 58 10.48 -0.26 0.29
C TYR A 58 10.51 -1.73 0.69
N PHE A 59 9.80 -2.59 -0.04
CA PHE A 59 9.76 -4.02 0.19
C PHE A 59 11.14 -4.69 0.10
N TYR A 60 11.90 -4.44 -0.98
CA TYR A 60 13.20 -5.09 -1.17
C TYR A 60 14.33 -4.50 -0.33
N THR A 61 14.28 -3.20 -0.04
CA THR A 61 15.37 -2.51 0.66
C THR A 61 15.12 -2.34 2.16
N ASN A 62 13.91 -2.66 2.61
CA ASN A 62 13.40 -2.37 3.95
C ASN A 62 13.45 -0.87 4.30
N LYS A 63 13.58 0.06 3.33
CA LYS A 63 13.71 1.51 3.56
C LYS A 63 12.41 2.23 3.23
N LEU A 64 11.67 2.62 4.28
CA LEU A 64 10.50 3.47 4.13
C LEU A 64 10.94 4.90 3.82
N THR A 65 10.40 5.49 2.76
CA THR A 65 10.70 6.87 2.36
C THR A 65 9.43 7.61 1.96
N ARG A 66 9.52 8.93 1.79
CA ARG A 66 8.43 9.71 1.18
C ARG A 66 8.06 9.23 -0.22
N LYS A 67 9.00 8.62 -0.96
CA LYS A 67 8.72 8.06 -2.29
C LYS A 67 7.83 6.81 -2.21
N SER A 68 7.87 6.10 -1.09
CA SER A 68 7.02 4.93 -0.85
C SER A 68 5.56 5.34 -0.68
N ASP A 69 5.31 6.46 0.02
CA ASP A 69 3.96 7.05 0.11
C ASP A 69 3.49 7.57 -1.25
N VAL A 70 4.38 8.18 -2.04
CA VAL A 70 4.07 8.63 -3.41
C VAL A 70 3.71 7.46 -4.31
N TYR A 71 4.40 6.33 -4.19
CA TYR A 71 4.04 5.10 -4.91
C TYR A 71 2.63 4.64 -4.56
N ALA A 72 2.30 4.52 -3.27
CA ALA A 72 0.97 4.11 -2.83
C ALA A 72 -0.11 5.07 -3.33
N PHE A 73 0.14 6.38 -3.29
CA PHE A 73 -0.76 7.40 -3.82
C PHE A 73 -0.99 7.24 -5.33
N ARG A 74 0.04 6.91 -6.11
CA ARG A 74 -0.10 6.65 -7.55
C ARG A 74 -0.99 5.44 -7.82
N VAL A 75 -0.90 4.40 -7.00
CA VAL A 75 -1.82 3.25 -7.09
C VAL A 75 -3.26 3.68 -6.82
N VAL A 76 -3.50 4.54 -5.83
CA VAL A 76 -4.84 5.12 -5.58
C VAL A 76 -5.35 5.91 -6.79
N LEU A 77 -4.49 6.71 -7.44
CA LEU A 77 -4.88 7.44 -8.66
C LEU A 77 -5.31 6.47 -9.77
N LEU A 78 -4.57 5.37 -9.95
CA LEU A 78 -4.93 4.34 -10.92
C LEU A 78 -6.23 3.63 -10.55
N GLU A 79 -6.46 3.33 -9.27
CA GLU A 79 -7.71 2.75 -8.76
C GLU A 79 -8.92 3.64 -9.08
N VAL A 80 -8.80 4.94 -8.80
CA VAL A 80 -9.85 5.93 -9.11
C VAL A 80 -10.10 6.05 -10.60
N LEU A 81 -9.06 6.08 -11.43
CA LEU A 81 -9.20 6.22 -12.88
C LEU A 81 -9.82 4.97 -13.52
N CYS A 82 -9.45 3.79 -13.01
CA CYS A 82 -9.82 2.52 -13.62
C CYS A 82 -11.12 1.93 -13.03
N GLY A 83 -11.58 2.41 -11.88
CA GLY A 83 -12.83 1.96 -11.24
C GLY A 83 -12.81 0.49 -10.83
N ARG A 84 -11.63 -0.10 -10.63
CA ARG A 84 -11.42 -1.52 -10.34
C ARG A 84 -10.49 -1.70 -9.14
N PRO A 85 -10.65 -2.78 -8.35
CA PRO A 85 -9.80 -3.03 -7.19
C PRO A 85 -8.33 -3.21 -7.60
N VAL A 86 -7.42 -2.81 -6.71
CA VAL A 86 -5.97 -2.92 -6.92
C VAL A 86 -5.49 -4.36 -7.08
N VAL A 87 -6.15 -5.29 -6.40
CA VAL A 87 -5.88 -6.72 -6.46
C VAL A 87 -7.17 -7.40 -6.88
N ASP A 88 -7.12 -8.09 -8.02
CA ASP A 88 -8.24 -8.89 -8.51
C ASP A 88 -7.81 -10.35 -8.61
N THR A 89 -8.21 -11.14 -7.61
CA THR A 89 -7.86 -12.56 -7.51
C THR A 89 -8.64 -13.45 -8.49
N SER A 90 -9.56 -12.88 -9.27
CA SER A 90 -10.33 -13.61 -10.29
C SER A 90 -9.68 -13.65 -11.67
N LEU A 91 -8.56 -12.95 -11.86
CA LEU A 91 -7.79 -12.86 -13.10
C LEU A 91 -6.51 -13.71 -13.07
N ASP A 92 -5.99 -14.05 -14.25
CA ASP A 92 -4.75 -14.82 -14.44
C ASP A 92 -3.54 -14.14 -13.75
N GLU A 93 -2.56 -14.93 -13.28
CA GLU A 93 -1.43 -14.48 -12.42
C GLU A 93 -0.61 -13.31 -13.01
N GLU A 94 -0.53 -13.18 -14.34
CA GLU A 94 0.18 -12.08 -15.02
C GLU A 94 -0.56 -10.73 -14.98
N GLN A 95 -1.85 -10.71 -14.60
CA GLN A 95 -2.70 -9.50 -14.57
C GLN A 95 -3.08 -9.03 -13.15
N TRP A 96 -2.56 -9.68 -12.10
CA TRP A 96 -3.01 -9.48 -10.71
C TRP A 96 -2.88 -8.07 -10.16
N GLY A 97 -1.93 -7.27 -10.65
CA GLY A 97 -1.67 -5.93 -10.14
C GLY A 97 -2.22 -4.85 -11.05
N LEU A 98 -3.22 -4.09 -10.58
CA LEU A 98 -3.74 -2.90 -11.26
C LEU A 98 -2.61 -1.96 -11.71
N ALA A 99 -1.63 -1.73 -10.83
CA ALA A 99 -0.53 -0.82 -11.07
C ALA A 99 0.31 -1.23 -12.30
N SER A 100 0.70 -2.51 -12.39
CA SER A 100 1.52 -3.01 -13.52
C SER A 100 0.73 -2.93 -14.83
N TRP A 101 -0.49 -3.46 -14.84
CA TRP A 101 -1.35 -3.47 -16.02
C TRP A 101 -1.64 -2.04 -16.54
N ALA A 102 -1.98 -1.11 -15.64
CA ALA A 102 -2.28 0.25 -16.03
C ALA A 102 -1.03 0.99 -16.54
N GLN A 103 0.14 0.76 -15.93
CA GLN A 103 1.41 1.32 -16.39
C GLN A 103 1.75 0.84 -17.82
N ASP A 104 1.57 -0.45 -18.11
CA ASP A 104 1.82 -0.99 -19.44
C ASP A 104 0.84 -0.42 -20.47
N CYS A 105 -0.45 -0.34 -20.13
CA CYS A 105 -1.44 0.31 -20.98
C CYS A 105 -1.10 1.78 -21.27
N ILE A 106 -0.61 2.52 -20.27
CA ILE A 106 -0.19 3.92 -20.44
C ILE A 106 1.05 4.01 -21.35
N ARG A 107 2.04 3.14 -21.14
CA ARG A 107 3.27 3.07 -21.94
C ARG A 107 2.99 2.75 -23.42
N GLU A 108 2.00 1.91 -23.67
CA GLU A 108 1.54 1.53 -25.02
C GLU A 108 0.59 2.56 -25.66
N GLY A 109 0.28 3.67 -24.99
CA GLY A 109 -0.64 4.69 -25.50
C GLY A 109 -2.12 4.28 -25.46
N LYS A 110 -2.46 3.20 -24.74
CA LYS A 110 -3.81 2.65 -24.58
C LYS A 110 -4.59 3.27 -23.41
N LEU A 111 -4.30 4.53 -23.07
CA LEU A 111 -4.89 5.24 -21.92
C LEU A 111 -6.43 5.27 -21.95
N SER A 112 -7.05 5.32 -23.12
CA SER A 112 -8.52 5.29 -23.24
C SER A 112 -9.16 3.97 -22.80
N GLN A 113 -8.39 2.87 -22.83
CA GLN A 113 -8.88 1.53 -22.50
C GLN A 113 -8.98 1.31 -20.99
N ILE A 114 -8.15 2.02 -20.20
CA ILE A 114 -8.10 1.85 -18.76
C ILE A 114 -9.10 2.72 -18.01
N ILE A 115 -9.72 3.71 -18.65
CA ILE A 115 -10.69 4.61 -18.01
C ILE A 115 -11.96 3.84 -17.69
N ASP A 116 -12.38 3.95 -16.43
CA ASP A 116 -13.67 3.44 -15.97
C ASP A 116 -14.81 3.94 -16.85
N ILE A 117 -15.78 3.05 -17.10
CA ILE A 117 -16.88 3.35 -18.03
C ILE A 117 -17.70 4.57 -17.59
N SER A 118 -17.83 4.83 -16.29
CA SER A 118 -18.56 5.98 -15.75
C SER A 118 -17.82 7.30 -15.98
N LEU A 119 -16.49 7.27 -16.15
CA LEU A 119 -15.68 8.48 -16.36
C LEU A 119 -15.46 8.81 -17.85
N ARG A 120 -15.79 7.89 -18.76
CA ARG A 120 -15.61 8.09 -20.21
C ARG A 120 -16.44 9.26 -20.72
N GLY A 121 -15.83 10.11 -21.54
CA GLY A 121 -16.47 11.29 -22.12
C GLY A 121 -16.63 12.49 -21.18
N GLN A 122 -16.33 12.33 -19.88
CA GLN A 122 -16.40 13.42 -18.90
C GLN A 122 -15.05 14.14 -18.72
N LEU A 123 -13.96 13.50 -19.14
CA LEU A 123 -12.59 13.98 -18.94
C LEU A 123 -12.05 14.66 -20.21
N LYS A 124 -11.51 15.88 -20.05
CA LYS A 124 -10.71 16.52 -21.10
C LYS A 124 -9.42 15.73 -21.33
N LYS A 125 -9.04 15.58 -22.60
CA LYS A 125 -7.85 14.81 -23.00
C LYS A 125 -6.57 15.31 -22.32
N ASP A 126 -6.40 16.61 -22.16
CA ASP A 126 -5.18 17.18 -21.55
C ASP A 126 -5.12 16.91 -20.05
N CYS A 127 -6.24 17.04 -19.33
CA CYS A 127 -6.32 16.69 -17.91
C CYS A 127 -6.02 15.20 -17.69
N LEU A 128 -6.53 14.34 -18.57
CA LEU A 128 -6.29 12.90 -18.51
C LEU A 128 -4.81 12.55 -18.75
N LYS A 129 -4.14 13.25 -19.66
CA LYS A 129 -2.69 13.08 -19.90
C LYS A 129 -1.86 13.50 -18.68
N GLU A 130 -2.16 14.64 -18.08
CA GLU A 130 -1.49 15.12 -16.87
C GLU A 130 -1.69 14.13 -15.71
N PHE A 131 -2.93 13.68 -15.51
CA PHE A 131 -3.26 12.67 -14.51
C PHE A 131 -2.45 11.39 -14.70
N ALA A 132 -2.46 10.85 -15.93
CA ALA A 132 -1.70 9.65 -16.26
C ALA A 132 -0.19 9.87 -16.06
N GLY A 133 0.33 11.05 -16.40
CA GLY A 133 1.73 11.42 -16.17
C GLY A 133 2.12 11.36 -14.70
N VAL A 134 1.29 11.89 -13.80
CA VAL A 134 1.51 11.81 -12.34
C VAL A 134 1.41 10.37 -11.84
N ALA A 135 0.44 9.60 -12.34
CA ALA A 135 0.25 8.20 -11.94
C ALA A 135 1.43 7.30 -12.34
N VAL A 136 2.20 7.65 -13.38
CA VAL A 136 3.32 6.84 -13.89
C VAL A 136 4.72 7.43 -13.70
N SER A 137 4.86 8.62 -13.07
CA SER A 137 6.15 9.35 -12.96
C SER A 137 7.25 8.64 -12.18
#